data_AF-A0A645IAY0-F1
#
_entry.id   AF-A0A645IAY0-F1
#
_cell.length_a   1.000
_cell.length_b   1.000
_cell.length_c   1.000
_cell.angle_alpha   90.00
_cell.angle_beta   90.00
_cell.angle_gamma   90.00
#
_symmetry.space_group_name_H-M   'P 1'
#
loop_
_entity.id
_entity.type
_entity.pdbx_description
1 polymer ?
#
loop_
_entity_poly.entity_id
_entity_poly.type
_entity_poly.pdbx_seq_one_letter_code
_entity_poly.pdbx_strand_id
1 'polypeptide(L)' 'MDEMNRKRIEVLRKQYPSGCTVELVHMDDGFAPPQGTKGTVVHVDDLGTIHIAWETGSTLGVVPGVDMVRRLDEEIPRK' A
#
# COMPACT_ATOMS: atom_id res chain seq x y z
N MET A 1 20.61 7.84 -8.08
CA MET A 1 19.47 6.93 -7.84
C MET A 1 20.01 5.51 -7.88
N ASP A 2 20.27 4.97 -6.69
CA ASP A 2 21.00 3.74 -6.46
C ASP A 2 20.24 2.50 -6.94
N GLU A 3 20.96 1.49 -7.44
CA GLU A 3 20.38 0.24 -7.95
C GLU A 3 19.50 -0.48 -6.91
N MET A 4 19.85 -0.33 -5.62
CA MET A 4 19.13 -0.88 -4.48
C MET A 4 17.69 -0.34 -4.36
N ASN A 5 17.47 0.94 -4.68
CA ASN A 5 16.13 1.53 -4.63
C ASN A 5 15.25 1.03 -5.76
N ARG A 6 15.80 0.87 -6.98
CA ARG A 6 15.03 0.34 -8.12
C ARG A 6 14.53 -1.08 -7.86
N LYS A 7 15.40 -1.96 -7.37
CA LYS A 7 15.02 -3.34 -7.01
C LYS A 7 13.92 -3.37 -5.94
N ARG A 8 13.98 -2.48 -4.95
CA ARG A 8 12.93 -2.34 -3.92
C ARG A 8 11.60 -1.90 -4.53
N ILE A 9 11.60 -0.89 -5.39
CA ILE A 9 10.39 -0.39 -6.07
C ILE A 9 9.78 -1.49 -6.95
N GLU A 10 10.60 -2.24 -7.69
CA GLU A 10 10.12 -3.38 -8.50
C GLU A 10 9.46 -4.46 -7.63
N VAL A 11 10.04 -4.77 -6.49
CA VAL A 11 9.45 -5.70 -5.51
C VAL A 11 8.15 -5.15 -4.94
N LEU A 12 8.08 -3.85 -4.63
CA LEU A 12 6.84 -3.21 -4.17
C LEU A 12 5.74 -3.24 -5.23
N ARG A 13 6.06 -2.95 -6.50
CA ARG A 13 5.11 -3.03 -7.62
C ARG A 13 4.57 -4.45 -7.84
N LYS A 14 5.41 -5.46 -7.63
CA LYS A 14 4.99 -6.88 -7.69
C LYS A 14 4.15 -7.29 -6.50
N GLN A 15 4.49 -6.80 -5.31
CA GLN A 15 3.72 -7.10 -4.10
C GLN A 15 2.39 -6.37 -4.10
N TYR A 16 2.34 -5.11 -4.54
CA TYR A 16 1.16 -4.25 -4.53
C TYR A 16 0.86 -3.78 -5.97
N PRO A 17 0.33 -4.68 -6.82
CA PRO A 17 -0.07 -4.30 -8.17
C PRO A 17 -1.29 -3.38 -8.12
N SER A 18 -1.47 -2.56 -9.16
CA SER A 18 -2.67 -1.71 -9.30
C SER A 18 -3.93 -2.58 -9.32
N GLY A 19 -4.95 -2.18 -8.58
CA GLY A 19 -6.20 -2.91 -8.42
C GLY A 19 -6.23 -3.87 -7.22
N CYS A 20 -5.10 -4.08 -6.53
CA CYS A 20 -5.07 -4.91 -5.32
C CYS A 20 -5.79 -4.22 -4.16
N THR A 21 -6.59 -4.98 -3.39
CA THR A 21 -7.20 -4.49 -2.16
C THR A 21 -6.25 -4.63 -0.97
N VAL A 22 -6.09 -3.54 -0.23
CA VAL A 22 -5.29 -3.45 0.99
C VAL A 22 -6.14 -2.92 2.14
N GLU A 23 -5.73 -3.21 3.35
CA GLU A 23 -6.31 -2.75 4.60
C GLU A 23 -5.27 -1.96 5.39
N LEU A 24 -5.66 -0.80 5.88
CA LEU A 24 -4.79 0.03 6.70
C LEU A 24 -4.56 -0.62 8.07
N VAL A 25 -3.31 -0.94 8.39
CA VAL A 25 -2.95 -1.49 9.71
C VAL A 25 -2.45 -0.38 10.62
N HIS A 26 -1.59 0.49 10.12
CA HIS A 26 -1.04 1.60 10.88
C HIS A 26 -0.55 2.70 9.93
N MET A 27 -0.81 3.95 10.28
CA MET A 27 -0.30 5.14 9.61
C MET A 27 -0.24 6.25 10.66
N ASP A 28 0.94 6.83 10.81
CA ASP A 28 1.22 7.85 11.82
C ASP A 28 0.94 9.25 11.25
N ASP A 29 -0.32 9.49 10.85
CA ASP A 29 -0.78 10.77 10.28
C ASP A 29 -2.14 11.18 10.86
N GLY A 30 -2.31 12.48 11.15
CA GLY A 30 -3.56 13.03 11.71
C GLY A 30 -4.75 13.02 10.76
N PHE A 31 -4.50 12.87 9.46
CA PHE A 31 -5.51 12.74 8.40
C PHE A 31 -5.60 11.29 7.88
N ALA A 32 -4.91 10.35 8.52
CA ALA A 32 -4.97 8.95 8.17
C ALA A 32 -6.42 8.43 8.23
N PRO A 33 -6.81 7.53 7.31
CA PRO A 33 -8.02 6.77 7.49
C PRO A 33 -8.00 5.99 8.81
N PRO A 34 -9.16 5.61 9.37
CA PRO A 34 -9.20 4.72 10.51
C PRO A 34 -8.50 3.39 10.22
N GLN A 35 -7.84 2.81 11.23
CA GLN A 35 -7.29 1.46 11.13
C GLN A 35 -8.39 0.46 10.74
N GLY A 36 -8.07 -0.47 9.83
CA GLY A 36 -9.02 -1.41 9.24
C GLY A 36 -9.75 -0.88 8.01
N THR A 37 -9.53 0.39 7.62
CA THR A 37 -10.09 0.92 6.37
C THR A 37 -9.49 0.19 5.18
N LYS A 38 -10.33 -0.21 4.23
CA LYS A 38 -9.85 -0.82 2.99
C LYS A 38 -9.61 0.25 1.94
N GLY A 39 -8.69 -0.06 1.05
CA GLY A 39 -8.38 0.77 -0.08
C GLY A 39 -7.89 -0.08 -1.24
N THR A 40 -7.95 0.51 -2.42
CA THR A 40 -7.48 -0.12 -3.65
C THR A 40 -6.20 0.55 -4.09
N VAL A 41 -5.15 -0.24 -4.30
CA VAL A 41 -3.87 0.26 -4.81
C VAL A 41 -4.08 0.83 -6.21
N VAL A 42 -3.71 2.08 -6.41
CA VAL A 42 -3.79 2.77 -7.71
C VAL A 42 -2.49 2.56 -8.46
N HIS A 43 -1.35 2.91 -7.86
CA HIS A 43 -0.02 2.64 -8.41
C HIS A 43 1.07 2.76 -7.33
N VAL A 44 2.30 2.35 -7.66
CA VAL A 44 3.50 2.60 -6.85
C VAL A 44 4.40 3.58 -7.61
N ASP A 45 4.73 4.71 -7.00
CA ASP A 45 5.58 5.73 -7.61
C ASP A 45 7.06 5.30 -7.68
N ASP A 46 7.91 6.14 -8.28
CA ASP A 46 9.36 5.87 -8.39
C ASP A 46 10.14 6.23 -7.10
N LEU A 47 9.47 6.73 -6.06
CA LEU A 47 10.02 6.95 -4.73
C LEU A 47 9.78 5.73 -3.81
N GLY A 48 8.86 4.84 -4.19
CA GLY A 48 8.46 3.67 -3.42
C GLY A 48 7.19 3.88 -2.59
N THR A 49 6.45 4.97 -2.80
CA THR A 49 5.15 5.21 -2.17
C THR A 49 4.07 4.43 -2.89
N ILE A 50 3.20 3.79 -2.13
CA ILE A 50 2.04 3.05 -2.63
C ILE A 50 0.83 3.99 -2.57
N HIS A 51 0.36 4.46 -3.72
CA HIS A 51 -0.85 5.26 -3.80
C HIS A 51 -2.07 4.37 -3.69
N ILE A 52 -2.95 4.67 -2.73
CA ILE A 52 -4.14 3.88 -2.44
C ILE A 52 -5.35 4.82 -2.46
N ALA A 53 -6.39 4.39 -3.17
CA ALA A 53 -7.71 4.99 -3.09
C ALA A 53 -8.47 4.33 -1.95
N TRP A 54 -8.58 5.03 -0.82
CA TRP A 54 -9.27 4.54 0.38
C TRP A 54 -10.78 4.69 0.23
N GLU A 55 -11.55 3.78 0.85
CA GLU A 55 -13.03 3.84 0.84
C GLU A 55 -13.58 5.10 1.51
N THR A 56 -12.80 5.74 2.38
CA THR A 56 -13.13 7.03 3.00
C THR A 56 -13.08 8.20 2.02
N GLY A 57 -12.64 7.98 0.76
CA GLY A 57 -12.40 9.02 -0.23
C GLY A 57 -11.01 9.67 -0.12
N SER A 58 -10.19 9.25 0.84
CA SER A 58 -8.80 9.68 0.95
C SER A 58 -7.93 9.01 -0.12
N THR A 59 -6.88 9.70 -0.56
CA THR A 59 -5.88 9.20 -1.52
C THR A 59 -4.47 9.17 -0.93
N LEU A 60 -4.37 9.13 0.41
CA LEU A 60 -3.10 9.10 1.13
C LEU A 60 -2.24 7.92 0.68
N GLY A 61 -0.98 8.24 0.36
CA GLY A 61 0.03 7.26 0.01
C GLY A 61 0.58 6.55 1.24
N VAL A 62 1.00 5.31 1.05
CA VAL A 62 1.62 4.48 2.08
C VAL A 62 3.11 4.35 1.78
N VAL A 63 3.93 4.71 2.76
CA VAL A 63 5.39 4.65 2.67
C VAL A 63 5.89 3.40 3.40
N PRO A 64 6.43 2.40 2.68
CA PRO A 64 6.94 1.18 3.30
C PRO A 64 8.02 1.47 4.34
N GLY A 65 7.81 1.00 5.58
CA GLY A 65 8.72 1.20 6.71
C GLY A 65 8.34 2.37 7.62
N VAL A 66 7.41 3.23 7.19
CA VAL A 66 6.73 4.23 8.03
C VAL A 66 5.30 3.78 8.29
N ASP A 67 4.59 3.48 7.21
CA ASP A 67 3.21 3.01 7.22
C ASP A 67 3.13 1.49 7.07
N MET A 68 2.03 0.92 7.55
CA MET A 68 1.76 -0.50 7.52
C MET A 68 0.39 -0.78 6.94
N VAL A 69 0.38 -1.58 5.88
CA VAL A 69 -0.83 -2.06 5.23
C VAL A 69 -0.78 -3.58 5.06
N ARG A 70 -1.95 -4.20 5.05
CA ARG A 70 -2.10 -5.63 4.80
C ARG A 70 -2.83 -5.84 3.48
N ARG A 71 -2.29 -6.66 2.59
CA ARG A 71 -3.02 -7.10 1.39
C ARG A 71 -4.14 -8.05 1.77
N LEU A 72 -5.32 -7.82 1.21
CA LEU A 72 -6.49 -8.68 1.36
C LEU A 72 -6.70 -9.62 0.16
N ASP A 73 -6.03 -9.37 -0.96
CA ASP A 73 -6.14 -10.14 -2.21
C ASP A 73 -5.43 -11.51 -2.15
N GLU A 74 -4.68 -11.78 -1.08
CA GLU A 74 -4.18 -13.12 -0.84
C GLU A 74 -5.34 -13.95 -0.27
N GLU A 75 -6.10 -14.59 -1.16
CA GLU A 75 -6.98 -15.69 -0.79
C GLU A 75 -6.12 -16.74 -0.08
N ILE A 76 -6.08 -16.68 1.25
CA ILE A 76 -5.55 -17.77 2.06
C ILE A 76 -6.37 -18.99 1.63
N PRO A 77 -5.79 -20.02 1.00
CA PRO A 77 -6.56 -21.20 0.67
C PRO A 77 -7.06 -21.76 2.00
N ARG A 78 -8.38 -21.63 2.23
CA ARG A 78 -9.03 -22.27 3.37
C ARG A 78 -8.85 -23.77 3.16
N LYS A 79 -7.93 -24.36 3.92
CA LYS A 79 -7.74 -25.79 4.00
C LYS A 79 -8.74 -26.40 4.97
#